data_AF-A0A1I9Q1G6-F1
#
_entry.id   AF-A0A1I9Q1G6-F1
#
_cell.length_a   1.000
_cell.length_b   1.000
_cell.length_c   1.000
_cell.angle_alpha   90.00
_cell.angle_beta   90.00
_cell.angle_gamma   90.00
#
_symmetry.space_group_name_H-M   'P 1'
#
loop_
_entity.id
_entity.type
_entity.pdbx_description
1 polymer ?
#
loop_
_entity_poly.entity_id
_entity_poly.type
_entity_poly.pdbx_seq_one_letter_code
_entity_poly.pdbx_strand_id
1 'polypeptide(L)'
;SSVSDDPLQTFGQGYEDFLQCPLQPLMDNLESQTYEVFEKDPVKYNLYQKAIYHAMLDMVPTELKTQKTLTVMVVGAGRGPLVRASLNAAK
;
A
#
# COMPACT_ATOMS: atom_id res chain seq x y z
N SER A 1 -31.59 14.65 -7.49
CA SER A 1 -30.49 13.95 -8.20
C SER A 1 -29.44 13.65 -7.16
N SER A 2 -29.39 12.40 -6.68
CA SER A 2 -28.43 11.98 -5.66
C SER A 2 -27.03 12.01 -6.27
N VAL A 3 -26.24 13.01 -5.89
CA VAL A 3 -24.78 12.96 -6.10
C VAL A 3 -24.32 11.70 -5.37
N SER A 4 -23.83 10.72 -6.11
CA SER A 4 -23.13 9.59 -5.53
C SER A 4 -21.88 10.17 -4.85
N ASP A 5 -21.81 10.12 -3.53
CA ASP A 5 -20.60 10.41 -2.74
C ASP A 5 -19.56 9.28 -2.96
N ASP A 6 -19.17 9.05 -4.22
CA ASP A 6 -18.08 8.12 -4.55
C ASP A 6 -16.75 8.85 -4.36
N PRO A 7 -15.91 8.44 -3.38
CA PRO A 7 -14.62 9.08 -3.14
C PRO A 7 -13.68 9.03 -4.35
N LEU A 8 -13.81 8.02 -5.22
CA LEU A 8 -13.00 7.92 -6.44
C LEU A 8 -13.40 8.98 -7.46
N GLN A 9 -14.70 9.23 -7.63
CA GLN A 9 -15.18 10.32 -8.49
C GLN A 9 -14.69 11.67 -7.98
N THR A 10 -14.82 11.94 -6.68
CA THR A 10 -14.34 13.19 -6.08
C THR A 10 -12.81 13.35 -6.20
N PHE A 11 -12.03 12.29 -6.05
CA PHE A 11 -10.58 12.33 -6.24
C PHE A 11 -10.16 12.57 -7.70
N GLY A 12 -10.93 12.04 -8.66
CA GLY A 12 -10.69 12.19 -10.10
C GLY A 12 -11.11 13.54 -10.70
N GLN A 13 -11.87 14.37 -9.96
CA GLN A 13 -12.33 15.67 -10.44
C GLN A 13 -11.17 16.57 -10.86
N GLY A 14 -11.26 17.12 -12.07
CA GLY A 14 -10.24 17.96 -12.68
C GLY A 14 -9.15 17.19 -13.44
N TYR A 15 -9.17 15.87 -13.40
CA TYR A 15 -8.29 15.00 -14.20
C TYR A 15 -8.99 14.42 -15.43
N GLU A 16 -10.29 14.68 -15.62
CA GLU A 16 -11.00 14.27 -16.83
C GLU A 16 -10.35 14.89 -18.07
N ASP A 17 -9.98 14.03 -19.03
CA ASP A 17 -9.29 14.42 -20.27
C ASP A 17 -7.96 15.19 -20.07
N PHE A 18 -7.37 15.13 -18.86
CA PHE A 18 -6.07 15.73 -18.59
C PHE A 18 -4.94 14.74 -18.88
N LEU A 19 -4.12 15.03 -19.89
CA LEU A 19 -2.99 14.17 -20.25
C LEU A 19 -1.86 14.27 -19.21
N GLN A 20 -1.43 13.11 -18.69
CA GLN A 20 -0.33 13.00 -17.75
C GLN A 20 0.75 12.08 -18.31
N CYS A 21 2.02 12.44 -18.10
CA CYS A 21 3.13 11.53 -18.37
C CYS A 21 3.16 10.42 -17.31
N PRO A 22 3.27 9.14 -17.69
CA PRO A 22 3.43 8.06 -16.72
C PRO A 22 4.69 8.26 -15.87
N LEU A 23 4.55 8.04 -14.56
CA LEU A 23 5.68 8.12 -13.62
C LEU A 23 6.73 7.06 -13.94
N GLN A 24 8.01 7.37 -13.71
CA GLN A 24 9.16 6.45 -13.85
C GLN A 24 9.91 6.27 -12.52
N PRO A 25 9.34 5.60 -11.51
CA PRO A 25 9.91 5.54 -10.14
C PRO A 25 11.30 4.88 -10.04
N LEU A 26 11.71 4.13 -11.07
CA LEU A 26 13.04 3.51 -11.14
C LEU A 26 14.12 4.49 -11.58
N MET A 27 13.78 5.39 -12.51
CA MET A 27 14.72 6.35 -13.09
C MET A 27 14.72 7.66 -12.30
N ASP A 28 13.55 8.09 -11.83
CA ASP A 28 13.33 9.38 -11.19
C ASP A 28 13.02 9.23 -9.70
N ASN A 29 13.66 10.07 -8.89
CA ASN A 29 13.28 10.21 -7.49
C ASN A 29 11.96 10.96 -7.39
N LEU A 30 10.91 10.26 -6.96
CA LEU A 30 9.58 10.85 -6.79
C LEU A 30 9.57 11.89 -5.66
N GLU A 31 8.83 12.97 -5.87
CA GLU A 31 8.66 14.04 -4.89
C GLU A 31 7.80 13.60 -3.71
N SER A 32 7.93 14.31 -2.57
CA SER A 32 7.18 13.99 -1.36
C SER A 32 5.66 14.06 -1.56
N GLN A 33 5.18 14.97 -2.41
CA GLN A 33 3.74 15.11 -2.72
C GLN A 33 3.21 13.89 -3.47
N THR A 34 4.00 13.30 -4.36
CA THR A 34 3.62 12.08 -5.08
C THR A 34 3.42 10.91 -4.12
N TYR A 35 4.31 10.74 -3.13
CA TYR A 35 4.13 9.72 -2.12
C TYR A 35 2.92 9.99 -1.21
N GLU A 36 2.66 11.25 -0.85
CA GLU A 36 1.47 11.60 -0.07
C GLU A 36 0.19 11.21 -0.81
N VAL A 37 0.12 11.43 -2.13
CA VAL A 37 -1.01 10.97 -2.96
C VAL A 37 -1.11 9.44 -2.95
N PHE A 38 0.01 8.71 -3.07
CA PHE A 38 -0.01 7.25 -2.95
C PHE A 38 -0.48 6.76 -1.59
N GLU A 39 -0.20 7.49 -0.52
CA GLU A 39 -0.56 7.15 0.86
C GLU A 39 -2.06 7.38 1.16
N LYS A 40 -2.75 8.20 0.37
CA LYS A 40 -4.20 8.48 0.52
C LYS A 40 -5.11 7.32 0.11
N ASP A 41 -4.59 6.25 -0.48
CA ASP A 41 -5.38 5.05 -0.81
C ASP A 41 -5.36 4.03 0.35
N PRO A 42 -6.40 4.00 1.22
CA PRO A 42 -6.45 3.06 2.32
C PRO A 42 -6.70 1.62 1.86
N VAL A 43 -7.38 1.42 0.72
CA VAL A 43 -7.75 0.10 0.22
C VAL A 43 -6.50 -0.68 -0.16
N LYS A 44 -5.58 -0.04 -0.90
CA LYS A 44 -4.29 -0.62 -1.27
C LYS A 44 -3.54 -1.16 -0.06
N TYR A 45 -3.28 -0.33 0.97
CA TYR A 45 -2.48 -0.77 2.12
C TYR A 45 -3.21 -1.79 3.01
N ASN A 46 -4.54 -1.71 3.13
CA ASN A 46 -5.33 -2.73 3.82
C ASN A 46 -5.25 -4.09 3.11
N LEU A 47 -5.28 -4.11 1.78
CA LEU A 47 -5.14 -5.33 1.00
C LEU A 47 -3.72 -5.91 1.10
N TYR A 48 -2.68 -5.08 1.05
CA TYR A 48 -1.31 -5.51 1.32
C TYR A 48 -1.17 -6.12 2.72
N GLN A 49 -1.71 -5.45 3.75
CA GLN A 49 -1.66 -5.96 5.12
C GLN A 49 -2.33 -7.33 5.25
N LYS A 50 -3.54 -7.49 4.67
CA LYS A 50 -4.25 -8.78 4.67
C LYS A 50 -3.47 -9.86 3.92
N ALA A 51 -2.93 -9.55 2.75
CA ALA A 51 -2.14 -10.50 1.98
C ALA A 51 -0.88 -10.96 2.74
N ILE A 52 -0.17 -10.03 3.39
CA ILE A 52 1.00 -10.33 4.21
C ILE A 52 0.59 -11.20 5.42
N TYR A 53 -0.52 -10.87 6.09
CA TYR A 53 -1.03 -11.65 7.22
C TYR A 53 -1.32 -13.10 6.82
N HIS A 54 -2.02 -13.32 5.72
CA HIS A 54 -2.32 -14.67 5.23
C HIS A 54 -1.05 -15.42 4.84
N ALA A 55 -0.11 -14.79 4.14
CA ALA A 55 1.17 -15.41 3.81
C ALA A 55 1.96 -15.82 5.07
N MET A 56 1.92 -15.01 6.14
CA MET A 56 2.56 -15.34 7.41
C MET A 56 1.92 -16.57 8.08
N LEU A 57 0.59 -16.67 8.06
CA LEU A 57 -0.14 -17.83 8.59
C LEU A 57 0.21 -19.12 7.83
N ASP A 58 0.32 -19.03 6.50
CA ASP A 58 0.67 -20.17 5.65
C ASP A 58 2.13 -20.62 5.84
N MET A 59 3.04 -19.69 6.14
CA MET A 59 4.47 -19.96 6.31
C MET A 59 4.84 -20.47 7.72
N VAL A 60 4.05 -20.14 8.74
CA VAL A 60 4.39 -20.42 10.15
C VAL A 60 3.22 -21.15 10.83
N PRO A 61 3.35 -22.49 11.03
CA PRO A 61 2.40 -23.25 11.83
C PRO A 61 2.21 -22.65 13.22
N THR A 62 1.01 -22.78 13.78
CA THR A 62 0.64 -22.14 15.06
C THR A 62 1.57 -22.56 16.20
N GLU A 63 2.08 -23.79 16.16
CA GLU A 63 2.96 -24.39 17.16
C GLU A 63 4.36 -23.76 17.17
N LEU A 64 4.79 -23.16 16.05
CA LEU A 64 6.12 -22.59 15.87
C LEU A 64 6.15 -21.05 15.97
N LYS A 65 5.01 -20.40 16.25
CA LYS A 65 4.89 -18.93 16.25
C LYS A 65 5.90 -18.21 17.15
N THR A 66 6.26 -18.81 18.29
CA THR A 66 7.20 -18.21 19.26
C THR A 66 8.67 -18.56 19.00
N GLN A 67 8.93 -19.54 18.13
CA GLN A 67 10.27 -20.07 17.86
C GLN A 67 10.81 -19.65 16.49
N LYS A 68 9.90 -19.43 15.53
CA LYS A 68 10.26 -19.13 14.14
C LYS A 68 10.23 -17.62 13.89
N THR A 69 11.41 -17.04 13.67
CA THR A 69 11.54 -15.68 13.16
C THR A 69 11.31 -15.67 11.65
N LEU A 70 10.39 -14.83 11.17
CA LEU A 70 10.15 -14.63 9.74
C LEU A 70 10.87 -13.37 9.26
N THR A 71 11.67 -13.49 8.19
CA THR A 71 12.34 -12.35 7.55
C THR A 71 11.47 -11.80 6.43
N VAL A 72 11.12 -10.52 6.51
CA VAL A 72 10.35 -9.79 5.49
C VAL A 72 11.21 -8.70 4.87
N MET A 73 11.27 -8.64 3.54
CA MET A 73 11.98 -7.59 2.79
C MET A 73 10.97 -6.74 2.02
N VAL A 74 10.94 -5.43 2.29
CA VAL A 74 10.14 -4.46 1.53
C VAL A 74 11.06 -3.81 0.49
N VAL A 75 10.96 -4.25 -0.77
CA VAL A 75 11.76 -3.71 -1.87
C VAL A 75 11.05 -2.49 -2.46
N GLY A 76 11.67 -1.31 -2.36
CA GLY A 76 11.02 -0.04 -2.71
C GLY A 76 10.09 0.47 -1.61
N ALA A 77 10.62 0.71 -0.41
CA ALA A 77 9.83 1.06 0.77
C ALA A 77 9.19 2.47 0.71
N GLY A 78 9.66 3.35 -0.17
CA GLY A 78 9.22 4.75 -0.24
C GLY A 78 9.29 5.40 1.15
N ARG A 79 8.18 6.01 1.59
CA ARG A 79 8.03 6.63 2.93
C ARG A 79 7.57 5.65 4.03
N GLY A 80 7.59 4.34 3.77
CA GLY A 80 7.35 3.29 4.75
C GLY A 80 5.91 2.80 5.00
N PRO A 81 4.86 3.10 4.20
CA PRO A 81 3.52 2.60 4.49
C PRO A 81 3.42 1.05 4.37
N LEU A 82 4.17 0.42 3.46
CA LEU A 82 4.26 -1.04 3.36
C LEU A 82 5.07 -1.68 4.50
N VAL A 83 6.06 -0.96 5.03
CA VAL A 83 6.77 -1.40 6.25
C VAL A 83 5.81 -1.43 7.43
N ARG A 84 4.99 -0.38 7.59
CA ARG A 84 3.96 -0.32 8.63
C ARG A 84 2.90 -1.42 8.45
N ALA A 85 2.43 -1.64 7.22
CA ALA A 85 1.50 -2.73 6.92
C ALA A 85 2.08 -4.10 7.28
N SER A 86 3.36 -4.35 6.97
CA SER A 86 4.05 -5.60 7.32
C SER A 86 4.14 -5.82 8.83
N LEU A 87 4.49 -4.77 9.58
CA LEU A 87 4.54 -4.82 11.04
C LEU A 87 3.16 -5.04 11.66
N ASN A 88 2.13 -4.37 11.14
CA ASN A 88 0.75 -4.56 11.62
C ASN A 88 0.19 -5.94 11.29
N ALA A 89 0.57 -6.53 10.16
CA ALA A 89 0.20 -7.90 9.81
C ALA A 89 0.84 -8.95 10.73
N ALA A 90 2.01 -8.65 11.31
CA ALA A 90 2.73 -9.54 12.22
C ALA A 90 2.27 -9.43 13.70
N LYS A 91 1.44 -8.43 14.02
CA LYS A 91 0.84 -8.28 15.36
C LYS A 91 -0.33 -9.24 15.54
#